data_AF-A0A951ZZ48-F1
#
_entry.id   AF-A0A951ZZ48-F1
#
_cell.length_a   1.000
_cell.length_b   1.000
_cell.length_c   1.000
_cell.angle_alpha   90.00
_cell.angle_beta   90.00
_cell.angle_gamma   90.00
#
_symmetry.space_group_name_H-M   'P 1'
#
loop_
_entity.id
_entity.type
_entity.pdbx_description
1 polymer ?
#
loop_
_entity_poly.entity_id
_entity_poly.type
_entity_poly.pdbx_seq_one_letter_code
_entity_poly.pdbx_strand_id
1 'polypeptide(L)'
;MAKKLPTKKTAENVLKKLFSASDLQIITKKTQVVLMVGMPGSGKSTISQLLSSAYGFWRFSSDQIRMEELFPGQEHRVASQHDQVMLARHQVYQELARRVAAAVQKGQRVVVDSTNLDDKRDMIMRALLEVTQPEAIALVCVKTPEEIMKGRFQWEGEDAAQKWLSVYDYWRNYLAEGKASYPKQKDYPGTHICTVKRYDLETFDWITEIGVIVWDVDRTLYPPNDNISAAIQDVIMSEMQKKFGWTLQEAQEKFHEQHQKIRSTTLTLDHYGFDGRELIDRAFNEINLEEHLRPDAKLKKLFQSLSQFHHVILTNATLKTTERKLKALGLPLKVFSEIYATYELPVIKPDPHVFQHVIRQTNFAPHQHLMVGDELHTDITPAKAAGMRAARIGEPTPVADITFENVYRVGRLFGVEIK
;
A
#
# COMPACT_ATOMS: atom_id res chain seq x y z
N MET A 1 4.52 9.13 -18.77
CA MET A 1 3.68 7.96 -19.12
C MET A 1 2.31 8.13 -18.47
N ALA A 2 1.21 8.03 -19.22
CA ALA A 2 -0.13 8.14 -18.65
C ALA A 2 -0.36 6.99 -17.65
N LYS A 3 -0.68 7.32 -16.39
CA LYS A 3 -1.02 6.34 -15.35
C LYS A 3 -2.20 5.48 -15.87
N LYS A 4 -1.99 4.17 -16.05
CA LYS A 4 -3.06 3.25 -16.45
C LYS A 4 -4.17 3.28 -15.40
N LEU A 5 -5.41 3.41 -15.86
CA LEU A 5 -6.59 3.36 -14.99
C LEU A 5 -6.68 1.99 -14.30
N PRO A 6 -7.08 1.93 -13.01
CA PRO A 6 -7.26 0.65 -12.32
C PRO A 6 -8.33 -0.19 -13.00
N THR A 7 -8.18 -1.52 -12.99
CA THR A 7 -9.22 -2.42 -13.53
C THR A 7 -10.53 -2.26 -12.76
N LYS A 8 -11.67 -2.54 -13.41
CA LYS A 8 -13.00 -2.46 -12.78
C LYS A 8 -13.06 -3.21 -11.44
N LYS A 9 -12.59 -4.47 -11.41
CA LYS A 9 -12.60 -5.33 -10.22
C LYS A 9 -11.74 -4.76 -9.09
N THR A 10 -10.57 -4.23 -9.44
CA THR A 10 -9.69 -3.54 -8.50
C THR A 10 -10.39 -2.31 -7.90
N ALA A 11 -10.98 -1.47 -8.76
CA ALA A 11 -11.63 -0.25 -8.31
C ALA A 11 -12.82 -0.53 -7.38
N GLU A 12 -13.64 -1.54 -7.69
CA GLU A 12 -14.73 -1.99 -6.82
C GLU A 12 -14.22 -2.45 -5.44
N ASN A 13 -13.11 -3.19 -5.39
CA ASN A 13 -12.55 -3.67 -4.13
C ASN A 13 -12.04 -2.53 -3.25
N VAL A 14 -11.40 -1.51 -3.83
CA VAL A 14 -10.94 -0.34 -3.09
C VAL A 14 -12.14 0.47 -2.58
N LEU A 15 -13.18 0.66 -3.40
CA LEU A 15 -14.39 1.38 -3.00
C LEU A 15 -15.14 0.67 -1.86
N LYS A 16 -15.19 -0.67 -1.85
CA LYS A 16 -15.76 -1.45 -0.72
C LYS A 16 -15.01 -1.27 0.60
N LYS A 17 -13.74 -0.86 0.55
CA LYS A 17 -12.95 -0.53 1.74
C LYS A 17 -13.10 0.94 2.15
N LEU A 18 -13.32 1.85 1.20
CA LEU A 18 -13.51 3.30 1.45
C LEU A 18 -14.87 3.62 2.07
N PHE A 19 -15.91 2.90 1.64
CA PHE A 19 -17.30 3.21 1.96
C PHE A 19 -17.92 2.11 2.81
N SER A 20 -18.85 2.50 3.69
CA SER A 20 -19.75 1.52 4.30
C SER A 20 -20.57 0.81 3.22
N ALA A 21 -21.04 -0.41 3.50
CA ALA A 21 -21.86 -1.15 2.55
C ALA A 21 -23.13 -0.37 2.14
N SER A 22 -23.73 0.36 3.09
CA SER A 22 -24.90 1.21 2.84
C SER A 22 -24.58 2.41 1.95
N ASP A 23 -23.49 3.14 2.24
CA ASP A 23 -23.12 4.33 1.46
C ASP A 23 -22.75 3.92 0.03
N LEU A 24 -21.96 2.85 -0.13
CA LEU A 24 -21.59 2.36 -1.45
C LEU A 24 -22.82 1.90 -2.23
N GLN A 25 -23.79 1.25 -1.59
CA GLN A 25 -25.03 0.84 -2.26
C GLN A 25 -25.84 2.06 -2.73
N ILE A 26 -25.94 3.11 -1.92
CA ILE A 26 -26.63 4.35 -2.30
C ILE A 26 -25.91 5.00 -3.48
N ILE A 27 -24.60 5.24 -3.36
CA ILE A 27 -23.77 5.86 -4.41
C ILE A 27 -23.86 5.07 -5.72
N THR A 28 -23.80 3.75 -5.67
CA THR A 28 -23.71 2.92 -6.87
C THR A 28 -25.05 2.63 -7.52
N LYS A 29 -26.17 2.63 -6.78
CA LYS A 29 -27.49 2.26 -7.31
C LYS A 29 -28.51 3.39 -7.38
N LYS A 30 -28.43 4.38 -6.50
CA LYS A 30 -29.44 5.45 -6.36
C LYS A 30 -28.93 6.81 -6.81
N THR A 31 -27.62 7.01 -6.80
CA THR A 31 -27.02 8.31 -7.12
C THR A 31 -26.70 8.46 -8.61
N GLN A 32 -27.14 9.58 -9.17
CA GLN A 32 -26.75 10.08 -10.48
C GLN A 32 -25.54 11.02 -10.39
N VAL A 33 -25.44 11.83 -9.33
CA VAL A 33 -24.38 12.84 -9.15
C VAL A 33 -23.59 12.60 -7.88
N VAL A 34 -22.28 12.43 -7.99
CA VAL A 34 -21.37 12.40 -6.83
C VAL A 34 -20.56 13.69 -6.78
N LEU A 35 -20.75 14.49 -5.75
CA LEU A 35 -19.97 15.69 -5.47
C LEU A 35 -18.86 15.35 -4.47
N MET A 36 -17.59 15.40 -4.91
CA MET A 36 -16.47 15.21 -4.01
C MET A 36 -16.25 16.46 -3.16
N VAL A 37 -16.02 16.31 -1.86
CA VAL A 37 -15.83 17.44 -0.94
C VAL A 37 -14.62 17.18 -0.05
N GLY A 38 -13.68 18.13 0.04
CA GLY A 38 -12.51 17.99 0.92
C GLY A 38 -11.27 18.73 0.43
N MET A 39 -10.28 18.86 1.31
CA MET A 39 -9.04 19.62 1.10
C MET A 39 -8.26 19.18 -0.16
N PRO A 40 -7.53 20.07 -0.85
CA PRO A 40 -6.53 19.66 -1.84
C PRO A 40 -5.55 18.62 -1.24
N GLY A 41 -5.23 17.57 -2.00
CA GLY A 41 -4.41 16.46 -1.49
C GLY A 41 -5.16 15.42 -0.64
N SER A 42 -6.44 15.62 -0.29
CA SER A 42 -7.19 14.64 0.52
C SER A 42 -7.58 13.35 -0.20
N GLY A 43 -7.41 13.26 -1.53
CA GLY A 43 -7.70 12.03 -2.30
C GLY A 43 -9.02 11.93 -3.03
N LYS A 44 -9.75 13.05 -3.12
CA LYS A 44 -10.95 13.15 -3.93
C LYS A 44 -10.75 12.61 -5.35
N SER A 45 -9.65 13.00 -5.99
CA SER A 45 -9.33 12.58 -7.35
C SER A 45 -9.18 11.08 -7.49
N THR A 46 -8.50 10.43 -6.55
CA THR A 46 -8.39 8.97 -6.49
C THR A 46 -9.78 8.32 -6.42
N ILE A 47 -10.64 8.77 -5.49
CA ILE A 47 -12.00 8.20 -5.35
C ILE A 47 -12.85 8.46 -6.60
N SER A 48 -12.76 9.65 -7.20
CA SER A 48 -13.48 9.99 -8.43
C SER A 48 -13.07 9.09 -9.60
N GLN A 49 -11.78 8.77 -9.70
CA GLN A 49 -11.24 7.89 -10.73
C GLN A 49 -11.65 6.43 -10.52
N LEU A 50 -11.71 5.99 -9.26
CA LEU A 50 -12.24 4.67 -8.89
C LEU A 50 -13.73 4.56 -9.25
N LEU A 51 -14.55 5.56 -8.91
CA LEU A 51 -15.98 5.58 -9.26
C LEU A 51 -16.19 5.56 -10.78
N SER A 52 -15.38 6.30 -11.53
CA SER A 52 -15.39 6.27 -12.99
C SER A 52 -15.04 4.89 -13.54
N SER A 53 -13.94 4.29 -13.05
CA SER A 53 -13.43 3.00 -13.53
C SER A 53 -14.33 1.82 -13.15
N ALA A 54 -14.93 1.84 -11.96
CA ALA A 54 -15.77 0.77 -11.44
C ALA A 54 -17.22 0.84 -11.95
N TYR A 55 -17.80 2.05 -11.96
CA TYR A 55 -19.24 2.25 -12.08
C TYR A 55 -19.65 3.18 -13.22
N GLY A 56 -18.71 3.59 -14.07
CA GLY A 56 -18.99 4.34 -15.29
C GLY A 56 -19.42 5.79 -15.05
N PHE A 57 -19.07 6.38 -13.90
CA PHE A 57 -19.29 7.80 -13.66
C PHE A 57 -18.42 8.63 -14.60
N TRP A 58 -19.04 9.57 -15.31
CA TRP A 58 -18.31 10.56 -16.10
C TRP A 58 -17.68 11.60 -15.17
N ARG A 59 -16.36 11.77 -15.24
CA ARG A 59 -15.64 12.66 -14.33
C ARG A 59 -15.54 14.07 -14.90
N PHE A 60 -16.00 15.05 -14.12
CA PHE A 60 -15.74 16.47 -14.36
C PHE A 60 -14.76 16.99 -13.31
N SER A 61 -13.73 17.72 -13.70
CA SER A 61 -12.73 18.27 -12.79
C SER A 61 -12.57 19.77 -13.00
N SER A 62 -12.60 20.53 -11.90
CA SER A 62 -12.36 21.97 -11.95
C SER A 62 -10.94 22.29 -12.43
N ASP A 63 -9.96 21.45 -12.11
CA ASP A 63 -8.58 21.59 -12.60
C ASP A 63 -8.49 21.40 -14.12
N GLN A 64 -9.22 20.42 -14.66
CA GLN A 64 -9.26 20.17 -16.10
C GLN A 64 -9.95 21.33 -16.84
N ILE A 65 -11.11 21.78 -16.37
CA ILE A 65 -11.82 22.92 -16.98
C ILE A 65 -10.97 24.20 -16.90
N ARG A 66 -10.26 24.40 -15.78
CA ARG A 66 -9.32 25.52 -15.66
C ARG A 66 -8.20 25.47 -16.70
N MET A 67 -7.68 24.29 -17.03
CA MET A 67 -6.67 24.14 -18.09
C MET A 67 -7.27 24.38 -19.48
N GLU A 68 -8.46 23.85 -19.76
CA GLU A 68 -9.13 23.97 -21.05
C GLU A 68 -9.56 25.41 -21.38
N GLU A 69 -10.11 26.14 -20.40
CA GLU A 69 -10.74 27.46 -20.63
C GLU A 69 -9.80 28.65 -20.44
N LEU A 70 -8.87 28.57 -19.48
CA LEU A 70 -8.06 29.75 -19.08
C LEU A 70 -6.62 29.71 -19.59
N PHE A 71 -6.10 28.53 -19.94
CA PHE A 71 -4.71 28.37 -20.40
C PHE A 71 -4.60 27.41 -21.59
N PRO A 72 -5.32 27.63 -22.70
CA PRO A 72 -5.15 26.82 -23.88
C PRO A 72 -3.70 26.94 -24.40
N GLY A 73 -2.91 25.87 -24.25
CA GLY A 73 -1.56 25.76 -24.83
C GLY A 73 -0.37 26.22 -23.98
N GLN A 74 -0.48 26.42 -22.66
CA GLN A 74 0.67 26.68 -21.79
C GLN A 74 0.84 25.61 -20.70
N GLU A 75 1.96 24.87 -20.74
CA GLU A 75 2.30 23.81 -19.76
C GLU A 75 2.88 24.32 -18.42
N HIS A 76 3.20 25.62 -18.26
CA HIS A 76 3.88 26.11 -17.06
C HIS A 76 3.30 27.40 -16.47
N ARG A 77 3.15 27.38 -15.13
CA ARG A 77 2.53 28.43 -14.30
C ARG A 77 3.49 29.60 -14.07
N VAL A 78 3.07 30.83 -14.37
CA VAL A 78 3.71 32.05 -13.85
C VAL A 78 2.93 32.52 -12.61
N ALA A 79 3.63 32.70 -11.49
CA ALA A 79 3.06 32.89 -10.15
C ALA A 79 2.57 34.33 -9.83
N SER A 80 2.45 35.23 -10.81
CA SER A 80 2.36 36.67 -10.55
C SER A 80 0.96 37.30 -10.57
N GLN A 81 -0.14 36.54 -10.49
CA GLN A 81 -1.50 37.14 -10.51
C GLN A 81 -2.50 36.39 -9.62
N HIS A 82 -2.40 36.57 -8.30
CA HIS A 82 -3.34 35.99 -7.34
C HIS A 82 -4.80 36.44 -7.60
N ASP A 83 -5.02 37.69 -8.00
CA ASP A 83 -6.36 38.24 -8.26
C ASP A 83 -6.99 37.72 -9.57
N GLN A 84 -6.19 37.51 -10.63
CA GLN A 84 -6.70 36.91 -11.87
C GLN A 84 -7.04 35.42 -11.67
N VAL A 85 -6.29 34.70 -10.84
CA VAL A 85 -6.57 33.30 -10.48
C VAL A 85 -7.86 33.16 -9.67
N MET A 86 -8.19 34.14 -8.82
CA MET A 86 -9.45 34.15 -8.05
C MET A 86 -10.67 34.52 -8.91
N LEU A 87 -10.55 35.50 -9.82
CA LEU A 87 -11.60 35.86 -10.79
C LEU A 87 -11.90 34.72 -11.77
N ALA A 88 -10.85 34.05 -12.27
CA ALA A 88 -10.92 32.83 -13.07
C ALA A 88 -11.69 31.69 -12.37
N ARG A 89 -11.62 31.60 -11.04
CA ARG A 89 -12.22 30.50 -10.28
C ARG A 89 -13.75 30.52 -10.31
N HIS A 90 -14.38 31.69 -10.33
CA HIS A 90 -15.83 31.80 -10.47
C HIS A 90 -16.29 31.28 -11.84
N GLN A 91 -15.63 31.75 -12.92
CA GLN A 91 -15.93 31.32 -14.30
C GLN A 91 -15.74 29.81 -14.49
N VAL A 92 -14.65 29.24 -13.96
CA VAL A 92 -14.40 27.79 -14.00
C VAL A 92 -15.52 27.00 -13.34
N TYR A 93 -15.99 27.42 -12.17
CA TYR A 93 -17.05 26.71 -11.49
C TYR A 93 -18.42 26.94 -12.14
N GLN A 94 -18.64 28.09 -12.76
CA GLN A 94 -19.86 28.36 -13.52
C GLN A 94 -19.94 27.44 -14.74
N GLU A 95 -18.84 27.31 -15.48
CA GLU A 95 -18.74 26.40 -16.61
C GLU A 95 -18.81 24.93 -16.17
N LEU A 96 -18.16 24.57 -15.05
CA LEU A 96 -18.29 23.26 -14.43
C LEU A 96 -19.75 22.94 -14.11
N ALA A 97 -20.47 23.85 -13.44
CA ALA A 97 -21.88 23.66 -13.11
C ALA A 97 -22.74 23.47 -14.36
N ARG A 98 -22.51 24.28 -15.41
CA ARG A 98 -23.21 24.18 -16.70
C ARG A 98 -22.97 22.82 -17.38
N ARG A 99 -21.72 22.39 -17.50
CA ARG A 99 -21.35 21.11 -18.14
C ARG A 99 -21.91 19.91 -17.36
N VAL A 100 -21.81 19.95 -16.04
CA VAL A 100 -22.34 18.90 -15.16
C VAL A 100 -23.86 18.82 -15.28
N ALA A 101 -24.58 19.94 -15.19
CA ALA A 101 -26.04 19.96 -15.32
C ALA A 101 -26.50 19.42 -16.69
N ALA A 102 -25.84 19.83 -17.78
CA ALA A 102 -26.14 19.32 -19.12
C ALA A 102 -25.91 17.80 -19.27
N ALA A 103 -24.87 17.25 -18.63
CA ALA A 103 -24.62 15.81 -18.61
C ALA A 103 -25.69 15.04 -17.82
N VAL A 104 -26.07 15.58 -16.65
CA VAL A 104 -27.12 15.02 -15.79
C VAL A 104 -28.47 15.02 -16.48
N GLN A 105 -28.82 16.11 -17.17
CA GLN A 105 -30.06 16.21 -17.95
C GLN A 105 -30.14 15.17 -19.09
N LYS A 106 -28.99 14.73 -19.61
CA LYS A 106 -28.88 13.64 -20.60
C LYS A 106 -28.92 12.23 -19.97
N GLY A 107 -29.18 12.12 -18.68
CA GLY A 107 -29.23 10.85 -17.95
C GLY A 107 -27.85 10.28 -17.61
N GLN A 108 -26.76 11.03 -17.80
CA GLN A 108 -25.42 10.54 -17.44
C GLN A 108 -25.23 10.55 -15.92
N ARG A 109 -24.48 9.56 -15.44
CA ARG A 109 -23.98 9.53 -14.06
C ARG A 109 -22.65 10.25 -14.01
N VAL A 110 -22.50 11.19 -13.09
CA VAL A 110 -21.36 12.11 -13.07
C VAL A 110 -20.70 12.17 -11.71
N VAL A 111 -19.37 12.29 -11.69
CA VAL A 111 -18.60 12.59 -10.49
C VAL A 111 -17.87 13.93 -10.68
N VAL A 112 -18.10 14.85 -9.76
CA VAL A 112 -17.52 16.19 -9.77
C VAL A 112 -16.33 16.22 -8.81
N ASP A 113 -15.14 16.19 -9.37
CA ASP A 113 -13.88 16.24 -8.63
C ASP A 113 -13.41 17.69 -8.47
N SER A 114 -13.73 18.26 -7.32
CA SER A 114 -13.34 19.61 -6.92
C SER A 114 -13.30 19.71 -5.39
N THR A 115 -12.76 20.80 -4.84
CA THR A 115 -12.66 20.98 -3.38
C THR A 115 -14.04 21.09 -2.72
N ASN A 116 -14.95 21.87 -3.32
CA ASN A 116 -16.34 22.06 -2.88
C ASN A 116 -16.50 22.33 -1.37
N LEU A 117 -15.56 23.04 -0.76
CA LEU A 117 -15.60 23.41 0.67
C LEU A 117 -16.18 24.81 0.89
N ASP A 118 -16.22 25.65 -0.13
CA ASP A 118 -16.69 27.04 -0.06
C ASP A 118 -18.02 27.25 -0.83
N ASP A 119 -18.42 28.51 -0.95
CA ASP A 119 -19.65 28.97 -1.61
C ASP A 119 -19.83 28.47 -3.05
N LYS A 120 -18.75 28.08 -3.73
CA LYS A 120 -18.81 27.52 -5.08
C LYS A 120 -19.53 26.18 -5.14
N ARG A 121 -19.60 25.45 -4.02
CA ARG A 121 -20.45 24.26 -3.88
C ARG A 121 -21.93 24.61 -4.11
N ASP A 122 -22.41 25.72 -3.56
CA ASP A 122 -23.81 26.14 -3.70
C ASP A 122 -24.16 26.47 -5.15
N MET A 123 -23.21 27.03 -5.90
CA MET A 123 -23.40 27.30 -7.33
C MET A 123 -23.62 26.00 -8.13
N ILE A 124 -22.83 24.96 -7.86
CA ILE A 124 -23.03 23.65 -8.51
C ILE A 124 -24.35 23.03 -8.04
N MET A 125 -24.65 23.07 -6.73
CA MET A 125 -25.87 22.50 -6.19
C MET A 125 -27.14 23.14 -6.77
N ARG A 126 -27.17 24.47 -6.95
CA ARG A 126 -28.31 25.15 -7.60
C ARG A 126 -28.54 24.65 -9.01
N ALA A 127 -27.50 24.58 -9.84
CA ALA A 127 -27.61 24.08 -11.21
C ALA A 127 -28.04 22.61 -11.26
N LEU A 128 -27.61 21.78 -10.30
CA LEU A 128 -28.02 20.38 -10.22
C LEU A 128 -29.49 20.24 -9.83
N LEU A 129 -29.97 21.01 -8.86
CA LEU A 129 -31.35 20.93 -8.37
C LEU A 129 -32.38 21.41 -9.41
N GLU A 130 -31.95 22.11 -10.47
CA GLU A 130 -32.79 22.43 -11.62
C GLU A 130 -33.01 21.24 -12.56
N VAL A 131 -32.12 20.24 -12.55
CA VAL A 131 -32.12 19.12 -13.53
C VAL A 131 -32.22 17.73 -12.90
N THR A 132 -32.12 17.61 -11.57
CA THR A 132 -32.25 16.33 -10.85
C THR A 132 -32.86 16.51 -9.46
N GLN A 133 -33.43 15.44 -8.93
CA GLN A 133 -33.94 15.39 -7.56
C GLN A 133 -32.79 15.30 -6.53
N PRO A 134 -32.96 15.86 -5.31
CA PRO A 134 -31.95 15.80 -4.25
C PRO A 134 -31.46 14.37 -3.92
N GLU A 135 -32.35 13.38 -3.93
CA GLU A 135 -32.07 11.98 -3.57
C GLU A 135 -31.10 11.30 -4.55
N ALA A 136 -30.98 11.84 -5.76
CA ALA A 136 -30.04 11.37 -6.77
C ALA A 136 -28.64 12.02 -6.63
N ILE A 137 -28.43 12.89 -5.64
CA ILE A 137 -27.15 13.56 -5.37
C ILE A 137 -26.52 13.00 -4.09
N ALA A 138 -25.24 12.63 -4.19
CA ALA A 138 -24.42 12.28 -3.04
C ALA A 138 -23.24 13.24 -2.86
N LEU A 139 -23.02 13.72 -1.64
CA LEU A 139 -21.82 14.48 -1.26
C LEU A 139 -20.86 13.57 -0.49
N VAL A 140 -19.68 13.33 -1.07
CA VAL A 140 -18.65 12.46 -0.48
C VAL A 140 -17.58 13.32 0.17
N CYS A 141 -17.64 13.44 1.50
CA CYS A 141 -16.70 14.19 2.30
C CYS A 141 -15.42 13.38 2.55
N VAL A 142 -14.32 13.74 1.91
CA VAL A 142 -13.02 13.07 2.06
C VAL A 142 -12.18 13.82 3.09
N LYS A 143 -12.01 13.21 4.26
CA LYS A 143 -11.22 13.75 5.36
C LYS A 143 -9.93 12.96 5.53
N THR A 144 -8.81 13.66 5.49
CA THR A 144 -7.47 13.08 5.59
C THR A 144 -6.67 13.81 6.66
N PRO A 145 -5.92 13.10 7.52
CA PRO A 145 -4.95 13.71 8.44
C PRO A 145 -3.86 14.53 7.71
N GLU A 146 -3.47 15.66 8.30
CA GLU A 146 -2.45 16.55 7.74
C GLU A 146 -1.13 15.83 7.39
N GLU A 147 -0.64 15.00 8.31
CA GLU A 147 0.64 14.31 8.15
C GLU A 147 0.68 13.42 6.91
N ILE A 148 -0.43 12.75 6.59
CA ILE A 148 -0.48 11.89 5.43
C ILE A 148 -0.60 12.71 4.14
N MET A 149 -1.31 13.84 4.18
CA MET A 149 -1.33 14.76 3.03
C MET A 149 0.07 15.34 2.77
N LYS A 150 0.80 15.75 3.82
CA LYS A 150 2.20 16.21 3.71
C LYS A 150 3.11 15.15 3.09
N GLY A 151 3.02 13.90 3.57
CA GLY A 151 3.85 12.79 3.10
C GLY A 151 3.72 12.49 1.60
N ARG A 152 2.61 12.86 0.95
CA ARG A 152 2.42 12.65 -0.50
C ARG A 152 3.31 13.49 -1.39
N PHE A 153 3.62 14.71 -0.96
CA PHE A 153 4.29 15.70 -1.80
C PHE A 153 5.80 15.77 -1.53
N GLN A 154 6.26 15.17 -0.43
CA GLN A 154 7.70 15.03 -0.13
C GLN A 154 8.46 14.24 -1.19
N TRP A 155 7.79 13.33 -1.91
CA TRP A 155 8.40 12.51 -2.98
C TRP A 155 8.52 13.24 -4.32
N GLU A 156 7.85 14.39 -4.50
CA GLU A 156 7.85 15.16 -5.75
C GLU A 156 8.90 16.30 -5.76
N GLY A 157 9.73 16.40 -4.72
CA GLY A 157 10.79 17.40 -4.56
C GLY A 157 10.40 18.61 -3.70
N GLU A 158 11.41 19.35 -3.20
CA GLU A 158 11.21 20.46 -2.25
C GLU A 158 10.29 21.57 -2.79
N ASP A 159 10.47 21.97 -4.06
CA ASP A 159 9.65 23.00 -4.70
C ASP A 159 8.16 22.63 -4.81
N ALA A 160 7.87 21.35 -5.09
CA ALA A 160 6.51 20.85 -5.18
C ALA A 160 5.85 20.81 -3.80
N ALA A 161 6.60 20.37 -2.78
CA ALA A 161 6.16 20.35 -1.39
C ALA A 161 5.82 21.76 -0.88
N GLN A 162 6.67 22.75 -1.18
CA GLN A 162 6.45 24.14 -0.74
C GLN A 162 5.24 24.78 -1.42
N LYS A 163 5.05 24.54 -2.73
CA LYS A 163 3.83 24.96 -3.46
C LYS A 163 2.58 24.31 -2.89
N TRP A 164 2.61 23.02 -2.59
CA TRP A 164 1.47 22.34 -1.98
C TRP A 164 1.15 22.89 -0.59
N LEU A 165 2.17 23.13 0.24
CA LEU A 165 2.00 23.65 1.59
C LEU A 165 1.26 25.00 1.60
N SER A 166 1.62 25.91 0.68
CA SER A 166 0.90 27.19 0.57
C SER A 166 -0.60 27.04 0.22
N VAL A 167 -0.94 26.09 -0.65
CA VAL A 167 -2.34 25.78 -0.99
C VAL A 167 -3.05 25.13 0.19
N TYR A 168 -2.38 24.24 0.91
CA TYR A 168 -2.93 23.60 2.11
C TYR A 168 -3.21 24.62 3.22
N ASP A 169 -2.25 25.48 3.52
CA ASP A 169 -2.35 26.54 4.54
C ASP A 169 -3.49 27.51 4.22
N TYR A 170 -3.66 27.89 2.95
CA TYR A 170 -4.80 28.70 2.50
C TYR A 170 -6.13 28.05 2.90
N TRP A 171 -6.35 26.78 2.57
CA TRP A 171 -7.60 26.09 2.87
C TRP A 171 -7.79 25.81 4.36
N ARG A 172 -6.69 25.55 5.09
CA ARG A 172 -6.71 25.37 6.54
C ARG A 172 -7.19 26.65 7.22
N ASN A 173 -6.65 27.80 6.82
CA ASN A 173 -7.06 29.11 7.34
C ASN A 173 -8.51 29.43 6.95
N TYR A 174 -8.92 29.13 5.71
CA TYR A 174 -10.30 29.33 5.25
C TYR A 174 -11.32 28.52 6.07
N LEU A 175 -10.98 27.28 6.45
CA LEU A 175 -11.79 26.46 7.35
C LEU A 175 -11.80 27.03 8.78
N ALA A 176 -10.66 27.46 9.30
CA ALA A 176 -10.53 28.03 10.64
C ALA A 176 -11.32 29.34 10.80
N GLU A 177 -11.35 30.17 9.75
CA GLU A 177 -12.10 31.42 9.68
C GLU A 177 -13.61 31.23 9.40
N GLY A 178 -14.07 29.99 9.18
CA GLY A 178 -15.46 29.69 8.87
C GLY A 178 -15.91 30.07 7.45
N LYS A 179 -14.98 30.48 6.57
CA LYS A 179 -15.22 30.79 5.15
C LYS A 179 -15.40 29.54 4.28
N ALA A 180 -14.99 28.39 4.80
CA ALA A 180 -15.20 27.07 4.22
C ALA A 180 -15.81 26.12 5.25
N SER A 181 -16.56 25.13 4.78
CA SER A 181 -17.17 24.11 5.63
C SER A 181 -17.39 22.79 4.89
N TYR A 182 -17.33 21.69 5.62
CA TYR A 182 -17.89 20.42 5.15
C TYR A 182 -19.41 20.48 5.27
N PRO A 183 -20.16 19.99 4.26
CA PRO A 183 -21.60 20.05 4.24
C PRO A 183 -22.20 19.16 5.33
N LYS A 184 -23.30 19.63 5.91
CA LYS A 184 -24.13 18.90 6.87
C LYS A 184 -25.45 18.54 6.22
N GLN A 185 -26.11 17.50 6.72
CA GLN A 185 -27.37 17.02 6.15
C GLN A 185 -28.45 18.11 6.07
N LYS A 186 -28.47 19.04 7.04
CA LYS A 186 -29.40 20.18 7.08
C LYS A 186 -29.18 21.21 5.97
N ASP A 187 -27.98 21.26 5.39
CA ASP A 187 -27.62 22.25 4.36
C ASP A 187 -28.21 21.83 3.00
N TYR A 188 -28.37 20.53 2.77
CA TYR A 188 -28.93 19.96 1.53
C TYR A 188 -29.90 18.81 1.85
N PRO A 189 -31.15 19.11 2.25
CA PRO A 189 -32.17 18.10 2.54
C PRO A 189 -32.41 17.16 1.35
N GLY A 190 -32.68 15.88 1.63
CA GLY A 190 -32.92 14.85 0.61
C GLY A 190 -31.66 14.26 -0.03
N THR A 191 -30.52 14.97 -0.02
CA THR A 191 -29.25 14.46 -0.54
C THR A 191 -28.62 13.40 0.38
N HIS A 192 -27.77 12.53 -0.16
CA HIS A 192 -26.98 11.59 0.63
C HIS A 192 -25.61 12.20 0.97
N ILE A 193 -25.27 12.37 2.25
CA ILE A 193 -23.95 12.85 2.66
C ILE A 193 -23.23 11.74 3.42
N CYS A 194 -22.06 11.34 2.94
CA CYS A 194 -21.21 10.38 3.63
C CYS A 194 -19.79 10.93 3.81
N THR A 195 -19.07 10.39 4.79
CA THR A 195 -17.67 10.77 5.05
C THR A 195 -16.77 9.57 4.84
N VAL A 196 -15.83 9.71 3.92
CA VAL A 196 -14.71 8.79 3.76
C VAL A 196 -13.53 9.36 4.53
N LYS A 197 -13.05 8.61 5.50
CA LYS A 197 -11.82 8.98 6.20
C LYS A 197 -10.68 8.24 5.52
N ARG A 198 -9.77 8.98 4.88
CA ARG A 198 -8.77 8.36 4.01
C ARG A 198 -7.69 7.62 4.82
N TYR A 199 -7.56 7.82 6.13
CA TYR A 199 -6.58 7.10 6.96
C TYR A 199 -6.65 5.56 6.84
N ASP A 200 -7.78 5.00 6.40
CA ASP A 200 -7.94 3.56 6.19
C ASP A 200 -7.29 3.04 4.88
N LEU A 201 -6.94 3.92 3.94
CA LEU A 201 -6.51 3.55 2.58
C LEU A 201 -5.37 4.38 1.97
N GLU A 202 -4.75 5.27 2.75
CA GLU A 202 -3.56 6.00 2.32
C GLU A 202 -2.29 5.20 2.51
N THR A 203 -2.16 4.11 1.76
CA THR A 203 -0.84 3.63 1.35
C THR A 203 -0.88 2.77 0.10
N PHE A 204 -2.03 2.51 -0.54
CA PHE A 204 -2.17 1.24 -1.29
C PHE A 204 -2.58 1.32 -2.76
N ASP A 205 -2.45 2.46 -3.46
CA ASP A 205 -2.66 2.48 -4.92
C ASP A 205 -1.77 1.44 -5.63
N TRP A 206 -0.56 1.22 -5.11
CA TRP A 206 0.36 0.20 -5.60
C TRP A 206 -0.10 -1.24 -5.34
N ILE A 207 -1.00 -1.50 -4.38
CA ILE A 207 -1.52 -2.86 -4.14
C ILE A 207 -2.20 -3.39 -5.40
N THR A 208 -2.81 -2.49 -6.15
CA THR A 208 -3.50 -2.81 -7.39
C THR A 208 -2.57 -3.25 -8.52
N GLU A 209 -1.28 -2.92 -8.40
CA GLU A 209 -0.22 -3.22 -9.36
C GLU A 209 0.52 -4.52 -9.02
N ILE A 210 0.34 -5.04 -7.79
CA ILE A 210 0.99 -6.27 -7.33
C ILE A 210 0.51 -7.46 -8.16
N GLY A 211 1.46 -8.14 -8.79
CA GLY A 211 1.27 -9.42 -9.46
C GLY A 211 2.00 -10.57 -8.78
N VAL A 212 3.08 -10.26 -8.05
CA VAL A 212 3.96 -11.25 -7.39
C VAL A 212 4.03 -10.95 -5.89
N ILE A 213 3.85 -11.98 -5.08
CA ILE A 213 4.12 -11.90 -3.64
C ILE A 213 5.30 -12.83 -3.34
N VAL A 214 6.37 -12.23 -2.86
CA VAL A 214 7.61 -12.91 -2.50
C VAL A 214 7.61 -13.11 -0.99
N TRP A 215 7.81 -14.33 -0.52
CA TRP A 215 7.69 -14.69 0.89
C TRP A 215 9.04 -15.18 1.41
N ASP A 216 9.50 -14.57 2.50
CA ASP A 216 10.39 -15.26 3.41
C ASP A 216 9.65 -16.38 4.15
N VAL A 217 10.39 -17.32 4.76
CA VAL A 217 9.85 -18.51 5.42
C VAL A 217 9.98 -18.41 6.94
N ASP A 218 11.20 -18.32 7.45
CA ASP A 218 11.50 -18.36 8.89
C ASP A 218 10.95 -17.11 9.59
N ARG A 219 10.17 -17.29 10.68
CA ARG A 219 9.52 -16.19 11.43
C ARG A 219 8.51 -15.35 10.62
N THR A 220 8.34 -15.66 9.34
CA THR A 220 7.38 -15.04 8.44
C THR A 220 6.15 -15.94 8.25
N LEU A 221 6.32 -17.14 7.69
CA LEU A 221 5.21 -18.08 7.45
C LEU A 221 4.75 -18.80 8.71
N TYR A 222 5.58 -18.79 9.76
CA TYR A 222 5.28 -19.28 11.09
C TYR A 222 5.94 -18.35 12.11
N PRO A 223 5.40 -18.21 13.33
CA PRO A 223 5.99 -17.35 14.36
C PRO A 223 7.36 -17.91 14.83
N PRO A 224 8.16 -17.11 15.56
CA PRO A 224 9.36 -17.60 16.21
C PRO A 224 9.10 -18.89 17.01
N ASN A 225 10.02 -19.84 16.91
CA ASN A 225 9.95 -21.11 17.63
C ASN A 225 11.22 -21.28 18.46
N ASP A 226 11.07 -21.25 19.78
CA ASP A 226 12.19 -21.27 20.72
C ASP A 226 12.97 -22.58 20.64
N ASN A 227 12.31 -23.72 20.36
CA ASN A 227 12.99 -25.01 20.25
C ASN A 227 13.88 -25.07 19.01
N ILE A 228 13.37 -24.61 17.86
CA ILE A 228 14.17 -24.52 16.62
C ILE A 228 15.35 -23.55 16.83
N SER A 229 15.08 -22.40 17.45
CA SER A 229 16.09 -21.36 17.67
C SER A 229 17.18 -21.83 18.65
N ALA A 230 16.79 -22.48 19.74
CA ALA A 230 17.71 -23.05 20.72
C ALA A 230 18.59 -24.14 20.10
N ALA A 231 18.01 -25.06 19.34
CA ALA A 231 18.77 -26.13 18.69
C ALA A 231 19.80 -25.59 17.68
N ILE A 232 19.44 -24.57 16.89
CA ILE A 232 20.39 -23.89 16.00
C ILE A 232 21.49 -23.20 16.81
N GLN A 233 21.10 -22.50 17.89
CA GLN A 233 22.04 -21.80 18.75
C GLN A 233 23.04 -22.76 19.40
N ASP A 234 22.59 -23.92 19.89
CA ASP A 234 23.45 -24.93 20.51
C ASP A 234 24.52 -25.45 19.54
N VAL A 235 24.14 -25.71 18.29
CA VAL A 235 25.09 -26.11 17.24
C VAL A 235 26.11 -24.99 16.97
N ILE A 236 25.65 -23.74 16.82
CA ILE A 236 26.54 -22.60 16.58
C ILE A 236 27.50 -22.40 17.76
N MET A 237 27.00 -22.37 18.99
CA MET A 237 27.82 -22.16 20.19
C MET A 237 28.84 -23.29 20.35
N SER A 238 28.44 -24.54 20.12
CA SER A 238 29.35 -25.70 20.16
C SER A 238 30.51 -25.55 19.18
N GLU A 239 30.24 -25.16 17.93
CA GLU A 239 31.31 -24.93 16.94
C GLU A 239 32.18 -23.71 17.25
N MET A 240 31.59 -22.64 17.79
CA MET A 240 32.32 -21.46 18.25
C MET A 240 33.30 -21.81 19.37
N GLN A 241 32.85 -22.57 20.38
CA GLN A 241 33.70 -23.04 21.47
C GLN A 241 34.82 -23.95 20.96
N LYS A 242 34.51 -24.90 20.06
CA LYS A 242 35.52 -25.80 19.47
C LYS A 242 36.59 -25.05 18.68
N LYS A 243 36.20 -24.06 17.87
CA LYS A 243 37.14 -23.33 17.01
C LYS A 243 38.03 -22.36 17.77
N PHE A 244 37.47 -21.64 18.75
CA PHE A 244 38.17 -20.54 19.42
C PHE A 244 38.63 -20.86 20.84
N GLY A 245 38.22 -22.00 21.42
CA GLY A 245 38.53 -22.37 22.80
C GLY A 245 37.79 -21.52 23.85
N TRP A 246 36.75 -20.80 23.44
CA TRP A 246 35.96 -19.92 24.31
C TRP A 246 35.07 -20.71 25.27
N THR A 247 34.77 -20.09 26.41
CA THR A 247 33.64 -20.49 27.25
C THR A 247 32.31 -20.26 26.51
N LEU A 248 31.23 -20.91 26.95
CA LEU A 248 29.90 -20.70 26.36
C LEU A 248 29.48 -19.23 26.44
N GLN A 249 29.75 -18.58 27.57
CA GLN A 249 29.42 -17.18 27.78
C GLN A 249 30.19 -16.26 26.80
N GLU A 250 31.50 -16.47 26.64
CA GLU A 250 32.29 -15.69 25.68
C GLU A 250 31.80 -15.91 24.24
N ALA A 251 31.48 -17.15 23.86
CA ALA A 251 30.94 -17.43 22.54
C ALA A 251 29.60 -16.73 22.30
N GLN A 252 28.70 -16.75 23.29
CA GLN A 252 27.41 -16.06 23.24
C GLN A 252 27.59 -14.54 23.11
N GLU A 253 28.43 -13.94 23.96
CA GLU A 253 28.68 -12.50 23.97
C GLU A 253 29.30 -12.03 22.65
N LYS A 254 30.35 -12.71 22.18
CA LYS A 254 31.04 -12.38 20.92
C LYS A 254 30.13 -12.52 19.72
N PHE A 255 29.42 -13.64 19.62
CA PHE A 255 28.47 -13.87 18.55
C PHE A 255 27.36 -12.81 18.56
N HIS A 256 26.78 -12.52 19.73
CA HIS A 256 25.73 -11.53 19.86
C HIS A 256 26.20 -10.13 19.45
N GLU A 257 27.39 -9.71 19.88
CA GLU A 257 27.98 -8.42 19.54
C GLU A 257 28.15 -8.25 18.01
N GLN A 258 28.67 -9.27 17.33
CA GLN A 258 28.84 -9.22 15.88
C GLN A 258 27.51 -9.34 15.13
N HIS A 259 26.61 -10.19 15.61
CA HIS A 259 25.28 -10.33 15.01
C HIS A 259 24.47 -9.03 15.10
N GLN A 260 24.61 -8.23 16.16
CA GLN A 260 23.97 -6.92 16.24
C GLN A 260 24.46 -5.94 15.17
N LYS A 261 25.71 -6.08 14.70
CA LYS A 261 26.32 -5.26 13.64
C LYS A 261 25.94 -5.77 12.26
N ILE A 262 26.06 -7.08 12.03
CA ILE A 262 25.87 -7.72 10.72
C ILE A 262 24.38 -8.00 10.43
N ARG A 263 23.56 -8.22 11.45
CA ARG A 263 22.10 -8.50 11.35
C ARG A 263 21.76 -9.68 10.43
N SER A 264 22.65 -10.67 10.36
CA SER A 264 22.46 -11.93 9.65
C SER A 264 23.28 -13.03 10.31
N THR A 265 22.64 -14.13 10.72
CA THR A 265 23.29 -15.26 11.40
C THR A 265 24.35 -15.90 10.51
N THR A 266 24.01 -16.20 9.25
CA THR A 266 24.93 -16.81 8.26
C THR A 266 26.17 -15.94 8.03
N LEU A 267 25.99 -14.64 7.78
CA LEU A 267 27.12 -13.73 7.56
C LEU A 267 27.94 -13.48 8.84
N THR A 268 27.32 -13.60 10.01
CA THR A 268 28.05 -13.55 11.28
C THR A 268 28.98 -14.74 11.44
N LEU A 269 28.54 -15.93 11.02
CA LEU A 269 29.38 -17.14 11.00
C LEU A 269 30.53 -17.02 9.99
N ASP A 270 30.24 -16.49 8.80
CA ASP A 270 31.26 -16.23 7.77
C ASP A 270 32.33 -15.24 8.28
N HIS A 271 31.94 -14.22 9.06
CA HIS A 271 32.87 -13.28 9.70
C HIS A 271 33.86 -13.99 10.66
N TYR A 272 33.40 -15.03 11.36
CA TYR A 272 34.25 -15.89 12.18
C TYR A 272 34.97 -16.99 11.39
N GLY A 273 34.90 -16.95 10.05
CA GLY A 273 35.56 -17.87 9.13
C GLY A 273 34.97 -19.27 9.11
N PHE A 274 33.70 -19.45 9.48
CA PHE A 274 32.96 -20.68 9.19
C PHE A 274 32.39 -20.62 7.77
N ASP A 275 31.96 -21.76 7.25
CA ASP A 275 30.94 -21.78 6.20
C ASP A 275 29.59 -21.66 6.88
N GLY A 276 29.05 -20.43 6.95
CA GLY A 276 27.79 -20.18 7.63
C GLY A 276 26.62 -20.90 6.97
N ARG A 277 26.66 -21.18 5.66
CA ARG A 277 25.57 -21.87 4.95
C ARG A 277 25.53 -23.33 5.35
N GLU A 278 26.69 -24.00 5.31
CA GLU A 278 26.82 -25.40 5.71
C GLU A 278 26.42 -25.58 7.17
N LEU A 279 26.93 -24.74 8.07
CA LEU A 279 26.70 -24.91 9.50
C LEU A 279 25.21 -24.74 9.88
N ILE A 280 24.53 -23.75 9.29
CA ILE A 280 23.10 -23.54 9.51
C ILE A 280 22.26 -24.67 8.91
N ASP A 281 22.58 -25.12 7.69
CA ASP A 281 21.85 -26.23 7.07
C ASP A 281 22.02 -27.53 7.88
N ARG A 282 23.24 -27.79 8.39
CA ARG A 282 23.51 -28.92 9.29
C ARG A 282 22.65 -28.84 10.53
N ALA A 283 22.58 -27.68 11.18
CA ALA A 283 21.74 -27.48 12.36
C ALA A 283 20.25 -27.77 12.06
N PHE A 284 19.73 -27.34 10.91
CA PHE A 284 18.36 -27.67 10.49
C PHE A 284 18.15 -29.15 10.12
N ASN A 285 19.19 -29.84 9.67
CA ASN A 285 19.14 -31.28 9.38
C ASN A 285 19.11 -32.14 10.65
N GLU A 286 19.72 -31.67 11.75
CA GLU A 286 19.72 -32.36 13.05
C GLU A 286 18.37 -32.22 13.79
N ILE A 287 17.55 -31.23 13.43
CA ILE A 287 16.25 -30.96 14.06
C ILE A 287 15.13 -31.76 13.37
N ASN A 288 14.25 -32.36 14.18
CA ASN A 288 12.98 -32.91 13.73
C ASN A 288 11.94 -31.78 13.56
N LEU A 289 11.92 -31.16 12.39
CA LEU A 289 11.03 -30.02 12.09
C LEU A 289 9.54 -30.36 12.29
N GLU A 290 9.14 -31.60 12.05
CA GLU A 290 7.77 -32.08 12.20
C GLU A 290 7.28 -32.11 13.66
N GLU A 291 8.18 -32.10 14.65
CA GLU A 291 7.82 -31.97 16.07
C GLU A 291 7.56 -30.51 16.47
N HIS A 292 8.09 -29.56 15.70
CA HIS A 292 8.08 -28.13 16.03
C HIS A 292 7.17 -27.31 15.12
N LEU A 293 6.90 -27.78 13.91
CA LEU A 293 6.00 -27.17 12.95
C LEU A 293 4.82 -28.10 12.67
N ARG A 294 3.62 -27.52 12.55
CA ARG A 294 2.39 -28.26 12.30
C ARG A 294 1.65 -27.70 11.08
N PRO A 295 0.84 -28.52 10.39
CA PRO A 295 0.00 -28.04 9.31
C PRO A 295 -0.89 -26.88 9.75
N ASP A 296 -0.85 -25.79 9.00
CA ASP A 296 -1.57 -24.56 9.34
C ASP A 296 -2.73 -24.32 8.36
N ALA A 297 -3.94 -24.56 8.85
CA ALA A 297 -5.16 -24.36 8.07
C ALA A 297 -5.40 -22.90 7.69
N LYS A 298 -4.98 -21.93 8.52
CA LYS A 298 -5.12 -20.49 8.23
C LYS A 298 -4.17 -20.08 7.12
N LEU A 299 -2.93 -20.56 7.19
CA LEU A 299 -1.94 -20.31 6.15
C LEU A 299 -2.36 -20.95 4.82
N LYS A 300 -2.83 -22.20 4.84
CA LYS A 300 -3.39 -22.85 3.64
C LYS A 300 -4.54 -22.05 3.04
N LYS A 301 -5.46 -21.55 3.88
CA LYS A 301 -6.59 -20.72 3.43
C LYS A 301 -6.14 -19.38 2.85
N LEU A 302 -5.09 -18.76 3.41
CA LEU A 302 -4.49 -17.54 2.88
C LEU A 302 -4.02 -17.75 1.45
N PHE A 303 -3.15 -18.74 1.20
CA PHE A 303 -2.64 -19.03 -0.14
C PHE A 303 -3.75 -19.43 -1.12
N GLN A 304 -4.75 -20.20 -0.70
CA GLN A 304 -5.91 -20.52 -1.54
C GLN A 304 -6.70 -19.26 -1.96
N SER A 305 -6.88 -18.33 -1.02
CA SER A 305 -7.64 -17.08 -1.24
C SER A 305 -6.86 -16.04 -2.04
N LEU A 306 -5.55 -16.23 -2.20
CA LEU A 306 -4.64 -15.36 -2.95
C LEU A 306 -4.10 -16.03 -4.22
N SER A 307 -4.73 -17.12 -4.68
CA SER A 307 -4.31 -17.94 -5.82
C SER A 307 -4.16 -17.20 -7.16
N GLN A 308 -4.68 -15.97 -7.27
CA GLN A 308 -4.48 -15.12 -8.44
C GLN A 308 -3.06 -14.50 -8.54
N PHE A 309 -2.26 -14.55 -7.47
CA PHE A 309 -0.92 -13.98 -7.45
C PHE A 309 0.14 -15.05 -7.73
N HIS A 310 1.27 -14.62 -8.29
CA HIS A 310 2.47 -15.46 -8.34
C HIS A 310 3.10 -15.49 -6.96
N HIS A 311 3.05 -16.65 -6.29
CA HIS A 311 3.70 -16.84 -5.00
C HIS A 311 5.13 -17.34 -5.22
N VAL A 312 6.10 -16.60 -4.71
CA VAL A 312 7.53 -16.94 -4.81
C VAL A 312 8.11 -17.07 -3.42
N ILE A 313 8.92 -18.08 -3.16
CA ILE A 313 9.71 -18.15 -1.91
C ILE A 313 11.08 -17.51 -2.15
N LEU A 314 11.56 -16.69 -1.21
CA LEU A 314 12.93 -16.20 -1.17
C LEU A 314 13.47 -16.31 0.26
N THR A 315 14.34 -17.28 0.52
CA THR A 315 14.78 -17.62 1.88
C THR A 315 16.26 -17.99 1.96
N ASN A 316 16.91 -17.66 3.08
CA ASN A 316 18.30 -18.03 3.37
C ASN A 316 18.37 -19.44 3.96
N ALA A 317 18.16 -20.44 3.10
CA ALA A 317 18.28 -21.85 3.41
C ALA A 317 18.63 -22.63 2.12
N THR A 318 18.81 -23.95 2.25
CA THR A 318 18.84 -24.87 1.10
C THR A 318 17.43 -25.22 0.63
N LEU A 319 17.27 -25.64 -0.62
CA LEU A 319 15.94 -26.04 -1.13
C LEU A 319 15.37 -27.19 -0.31
N LYS A 320 16.19 -28.18 0.03
CA LYS A 320 15.80 -29.32 0.87
C LYS A 320 15.20 -28.87 2.20
N THR A 321 15.85 -27.95 2.90
CA THR A 321 15.37 -27.43 4.19
C THR A 321 14.09 -26.62 4.01
N THR A 322 14.00 -25.80 2.95
CA THR A 322 12.78 -25.06 2.60
C THR A 322 11.60 -25.99 2.34
N GLU A 323 11.77 -27.03 1.53
CA GLU A 323 10.72 -28.00 1.21
C GLU A 323 10.22 -28.75 2.46
N ARG A 324 11.13 -29.14 3.35
CA ARG A 324 10.78 -29.77 4.65
C ARG A 324 9.90 -28.84 5.49
N LYS A 325 10.27 -27.56 5.62
CA LYS A 325 9.46 -26.57 6.36
C LYS A 325 8.08 -26.38 5.74
N LEU A 326 8.00 -26.18 4.43
CA LEU A 326 6.73 -26.01 3.72
C LEU A 326 5.82 -27.24 3.86
N LYS A 327 6.39 -28.45 3.76
CA LYS A 327 5.68 -29.71 3.99
C LYS A 327 5.14 -29.81 5.41
N ALA A 328 5.94 -29.49 6.43
CA ALA A 328 5.52 -29.52 7.83
C ALA A 328 4.40 -28.50 8.12
N LEU A 329 4.42 -27.34 7.45
CA LEU A 329 3.35 -26.33 7.49
C LEU A 329 2.10 -26.72 6.68
N GLY A 330 2.12 -27.84 5.96
CA GLY A 330 1.00 -28.29 5.15
C GLY A 330 0.79 -27.47 3.87
N LEU A 331 1.83 -26.80 3.37
CA LEU A 331 1.83 -26.03 2.13
C LEU A 331 2.41 -26.85 0.98
N PRO A 332 1.59 -27.27 -0.01
CA PRO A 332 2.11 -27.99 -1.17
C PRO A 332 3.02 -27.10 -2.03
N LEU A 333 4.14 -27.63 -2.53
CA LEU A 333 5.09 -26.88 -3.36
C LEU A 333 4.44 -26.24 -4.60
N LYS A 334 3.44 -26.89 -5.18
CA LYS A 334 2.65 -26.38 -6.33
C LYS A 334 1.91 -25.05 -6.08
N VAL A 335 1.83 -24.59 -4.83
CA VAL A 335 1.30 -23.26 -4.50
C VAL A 335 2.26 -22.18 -4.98
N PHE A 336 3.56 -22.47 -5.00
CA PHE A 336 4.61 -21.53 -5.35
C PHE A 336 4.98 -21.70 -6.81
N SER A 337 5.04 -20.59 -7.53
CA SER A 337 5.51 -20.55 -8.91
C SER A 337 7.00 -20.88 -8.98
N GLU A 338 7.78 -20.32 -8.04
CA GLU A 338 9.23 -20.54 -7.93
C GLU A 338 9.68 -20.49 -6.46
N ILE A 339 10.79 -21.18 -6.16
CA ILE A 339 11.42 -21.23 -4.84
C ILE A 339 12.90 -20.88 -5.01
N TYR A 340 13.32 -19.74 -4.46
CA TYR A 340 14.71 -19.31 -4.42
C TYR A 340 15.29 -19.52 -3.02
N ALA A 341 15.86 -20.70 -2.83
CA ALA A 341 16.69 -21.03 -1.69
C ALA A 341 18.09 -20.43 -1.92
N THR A 342 18.42 -19.34 -1.24
CA THR A 342 19.59 -18.53 -1.60
C THR A 342 20.93 -19.22 -1.35
N TYR A 343 20.95 -20.34 -0.61
CA TYR A 343 22.19 -21.10 -0.44
C TYR A 343 22.64 -21.79 -1.73
N GLU A 344 21.72 -21.96 -2.69
CA GLU A 344 21.99 -22.48 -4.04
C GLU A 344 22.37 -21.37 -5.03
N LEU A 345 22.30 -20.11 -4.60
CA LEU A 345 22.67 -18.94 -5.38
C LEU A 345 24.09 -18.47 -5.00
N PRO A 346 24.78 -17.71 -5.87
CA PRO A 346 26.10 -17.17 -5.57
C PRO A 346 26.13 -16.31 -4.29
N VAL A 347 25.03 -15.61 -4.00
CA VAL A 347 24.89 -14.69 -2.86
C VAL A 347 23.57 -14.94 -2.12
N ILE A 348 23.51 -14.51 -0.85
CA ILE A 348 22.34 -14.65 0.04
C ILE A 348 21.73 -13.29 0.38
N LYS A 349 20.52 -13.25 0.96
CA LYS A 349 19.99 -12.02 1.57
C LYS A 349 20.95 -11.54 2.68
N PRO A 350 21.29 -10.25 2.78
CA PRO A 350 20.61 -9.07 2.20
C PRO A 350 21.13 -8.62 0.82
N ASP A 351 21.97 -9.40 0.13
CA ASP A 351 22.56 -8.96 -1.14
C ASP A 351 21.49 -8.58 -2.17
N PRO A 352 21.51 -7.37 -2.76
CA PRO A 352 20.47 -6.91 -3.67
C PRO A 352 20.33 -7.79 -4.93
N HIS A 353 21.36 -8.53 -5.33
CA HIS A 353 21.31 -9.37 -6.51
C HIS A 353 20.32 -10.52 -6.38
N VAL A 354 20.00 -11.00 -5.16
CA VAL A 354 18.95 -12.02 -5.00
C VAL A 354 17.57 -11.45 -5.35
N PHE A 355 17.27 -10.22 -4.96
CA PHE A 355 16.00 -9.55 -5.28
C PHE A 355 15.90 -9.23 -6.77
N GLN A 356 17.00 -8.76 -7.36
CA GLN A 356 17.08 -8.54 -8.81
C GLN A 356 16.94 -9.84 -9.59
N HIS A 357 17.47 -10.95 -9.07
CA HIS A 357 17.27 -12.27 -9.67
C HIS A 357 15.77 -12.63 -9.69
N VAL A 358 15.07 -12.50 -8.56
CA VAL A 358 13.61 -12.71 -8.50
C VAL A 358 12.88 -11.86 -9.54
N ILE A 359 13.16 -10.55 -9.59
CA ILE A 359 12.52 -9.62 -10.52
C ILE A 359 12.74 -10.04 -11.99
N ARG A 360 13.95 -10.50 -12.34
CA ARG A 360 14.26 -10.96 -13.70
C ARG A 360 13.54 -12.24 -14.08
N GLN A 361 13.45 -13.21 -13.17
CA GLN A 361 12.84 -14.51 -13.46
C GLN A 361 11.31 -14.42 -13.56
N THR A 362 10.68 -13.61 -12.70
CA THR A 362 9.21 -13.47 -12.71
C THR A 362 8.71 -12.67 -13.92
N ASN A 363 9.56 -11.85 -14.54
CA ASN A 363 9.23 -10.96 -15.65
C ASN A 363 8.12 -9.92 -15.32
N PHE A 364 8.08 -9.48 -14.06
CA PHE A 364 7.26 -8.36 -13.60
C PHE A 364 8.13 -7.12 -13.33
N ALA A 365 7.56 -5.92 -13.41
CA ALA A 365 8.28 -4.72 -12.99
C ALA A 365 8.52 -4.72 -11.46
N PRO A 366 9.61 -4.11 -10.96
CA PRO A 366 9.94 -4.13 -9.53
C PRO A 366 8.77 -3.73 -8.61
N HIS A 367 8.06 -2.65 -8.94
CA HIS A 367 6.92 -2.12 -8.16
C HIS A 367 5.70 -3.06 -8.08
N GLN A 368 5.66 -4.10 -8.92
CA GLN A 368 4.60 -5.11 -8.95
C GLN A 368 4.90 -6.31 -8.03
N HIS A 369 6.01 -6.26 -7.30
CA HIS A 369 6.38 -7.27 -6.32
C HIS A 369 6.12 -6.75 -4.90
N LEU A 370 5.56 -7.61 -4.06
CA LEU A 370 5.47 -7.40 -2.62
C LEU A 370 6.36 -8.42 -1.90
N MET A 371 7.48 -7.97 -1.32
CA MET A 371 8.28 -8.77 -0.41
C MET A 371 7.60 -8.81 0.96
N VAL A 372 7.37 -10.00 1.48
CA VAL A 372 6.81 -10.26 2.82
C VAL A 372 7.87 -10.97 3.64
N GLY A 373 8.33 -10.33 4.72
CA GLY A 373 9.36 -10.87 5.61
C GLY A 373 9.33 -10.22 6.99
N ASP A 374 10.01 -10.78 7.98
CA ASP A 374 10.04 -10.25 9.36
C ASP A 374 11.24 -9.32 9.62
N GLU A 375 12.37 -9.55 8.97
CA GLU A 375 13.65 -8.88 9.25
C GLU A 375 13.91 -7.67 8.33
N LEU A 376 14.24 -6.53 8.96
CA LEU A 376 14.45 -5.27 8.26
C LEU A 376 15.69 -5.30 7.38
N HIS A 377 16.77 -5.91 7.87
CA HIS A 377 18.06 -5.88 7.20
C HIS A 377 18.11 -6.84 6.02
N THR A 378 17.55 -8.05 6.16
CA THR A 378 17.61 -9.11 5.15
C THR A 378 16.46 -9.08 4.15
N ASP A 379 15.28 -8.62 4.53
CA ASP A 379 14.09 -8.71 3.67
C ASP A 379 13.61 -7.33 3.22
N ILE A 380 13.31 -6.46 4.17
CA ILE A 380 12.57 -5.22 3.88
C ILE A 380 13.46 -4.19 3.17
N THR A 381 14.57 -3.80 3.77
CA THR A 381 15.47 -2.76 3.25
C THR A 381 16.02 -3.11 1.85
N PRO A 382 16.58 -4.30 1.61
CA PRO A 382 17.13 -4.63 0.30
C PRO A 382 16.03 -4.82 -0.77
N ALA A 383 14.84 -5.32 -0.43
CA ALA A 383 13.71 -5.35 -1.37
C ALA A 383 13.28 -3.94 -1.80
N LYS A 384 13.20 -3.00 -0.84
CA LYS A 384 12.90 -1.59 -1.14
C LYS A 384 13.97 -0.96 -2.03
N ALA A 385 15.24 -1.22 -1.75
CA ALA A 385 16.36 -0.75 -2.59
C ALA A 385 16.31 -1.33 -4.01
N ALA A 386 15.80 -2.54 -4.19
CA ALA A 386 15.55 -3.16 -5.50
C ALA A 386 14.28 -2.63 -6.21
N GLY A 387 13.55 -1.69 -5.61
CA GLY A 387 12.34 -1.08 -6.19
C GLY A 387 11.05 -1.89 -5.95
N MET A 388 11.09 -2.91 -5.10
CA MET A 388 9.91 -3.70 -4.70
C MET A 388 9.09 -2.96 -3.63
N ARG A 389 7.85 -3.40 -3.43
CA ARG A 389 7.08 -3.07 -2.23
C ARG A 389 7.44 -4.04 -1.12
N ALA A 390 7.35 -3.60 0.13
CA ALA A 390 7.68 -4.44 1.27
C ALA A 390 6.59 -4.39 2.36
N ALA A 391 6.18 -5.58 2.81
CA ALA A 391 5.32 -5.79 3.96
C ALA A 391 6.10 -6.50 5.06
N ARG A 392 6.20 -5.87 6.23
CA ARG A 392 6.86 -6.47 7.39
C ARG A 392 5.89 -7.32 8.20
N ILE A 393 6.33 -8.49 8.69
CA ILE A 393 5.69 -9.22 9.78
C ILE A 393 6.38 -8.87 11.11
N GLY A 394 5.65 -8.34 12.08
CA GLY A 394 6.19 -7.92 13.38
C GLY A 394 5.87 -6.46 13.72
N GLU A 395 6.82 -5.78 14.37
CA GLU A 395 6.62 -4.41 14.87
C GLU A 395 6.57 -3.34 13.76
N PRO A 396 5.75 -2.28 13.90
CA PRO A 396 5.68 -1.20 12.92
C PRO A 396 7.05 -0.57 12.62
N THR A 397 7.29 -0.26 11.35
CA THR A 397 8.52 0.39 10.88
C THR A 397 8.21 1.41 9.78
N PRO A 398 8.92 2.55 9.70
CA PRO A 398 8.81 3.48 8.59
C PRO A 398 9.47 2.98 7.30
N VAL A 399 10.28 1.91 7.35
CA VAL A 399 11.03 1.38 6.20
C VAL A 399 10.14 0.56 5.26
N ALA A 400 9.19 -0.19 5.83
CA ALA A 400 8.25 -1.01 5.06
C ALA A 400 7.09 -0.15 4.53
N ASP A 401 6.50 -0.52 3.38
CA ASP A 401 5.28 0.12 2.89
C ASP A 401 4.07 -0.19 3.79
N ILE A 402 4.08 -1.36 4.45
CA ILE A 402 3.12 -1.76 5.47
C ILE A 402 3.73 -2.74 6.47
N THR A 403 3.17 -2.82 7.67
CA THR A 403 3.48 -3.84 8.67
C THR A 403 2.22 -4.59 9.11
N PHE A 404 2.37 -5.88 9.40
CA PHE A 404 1.36 -6.75 9.98
C PHE A 404 1.87 -7.44 11.24
N GLU A 405 0.98 -7.62 12.22
CA GLU A 405 1.28 -8.39 13.43
C GLU A 405 1.53 -9.89 13.16
N ASN A 406 1.02 -10.43 12.04
CA ASN A 406 1.22 -11.80 11.59
C ASN A 406 0.91 -11.97 10.10
N VAL A 407 1.36 -13.08 9.52
CA VAL A 407 1.22 -13.39 8.09
C VAL A 407 -0.24 -13.44 7.59
N TYR A 408 -1.19 -13.89 8.43
CA TYR A 408 -2.59 -14.01 8.01
C TYR A 408 -3.23 -12.67 7.65
N ARG A 409 -2.73 -11.59 8.26
CA ARG A 409 -3.21 -10.22 8.05
C ARG A 409 -2.82 -9.68 6.67
N VAL A 410 -1.84 -10.27 5.99
CA VAL A 410 -1.48 -9.92 4.60
C VAL A 410 -2.70 -10.05 3.67
N GLY A 411 -3.60 -11.01 3.91
CA GLY A 411 -4.84 -11.14 3.14
C GLY A 411 -5.70 -9.88 3.11
N ARG A 412 -5.67 -9.06 4.17
CA ARG A 412 -6.47 -7.82 4.27
C ARG A 412 -6.08 -6.80 3.20
N LEU A 413 -4.83 -6.82 2.75
CA LEU A 413 -4.38 -6.01 1.61
C LEU A 413 -5.22 -6.25 0.37
N PHE A 414 -5.62 -7.50 0.16
CA PHE A 414 -6.34 -7.93 -1.02
C PHE A 414 -7.83 -8.18 -0.75
N GLY A 415 -8.34 -7.71 0.40
CA GLY A 415 -9.76 -7.83 0.75
C GLY A 415 -10.15 -9.23 1.25
N VAL A 416 -9.19 -10.03 1.69
CA VAL A 416 -9.39 -11.37 2.25
C VAL A 416 -9.23 -11.32 3.76
N GLU A 417 -10.22 -11.81 4.51
CA GLU A 417 -10.10 -12.03 5.94
C GLU A 417 -9.88 -13.50 6.28
N ILE A 418 -8.74 -13.79 6.91
CA ILE A 418 -8.43 -15.10 7.49
C ILE A 418 -8.79 -15.02 8.99
N LYS A 419 -9.88 -15.70 9.37
CA LYS A 419 -10.37 -15.79 10.75
C LYS A 419 -9.59 -16.85 11.52
#